data_AF-A0A3A4YVL1-F1
#
_entry.id   AF-A0A3A4YVL1-F1
#
_cell.length_a   1.000
_cell.length_b   1.000
_cell.length_c   1.000
_cell.angle_alpha   90.00
_cell.angle_beta   90.00
_cell.angle_gamma   90.00
#
_symmetry.space_group_name_H-M   'P 1'
#
loop_
_entity.id
_entity.type
_entity.pdbx_description
1 polymer ?
#
loop_
_entity_poly.entity_id
_entity_poly.type
_entity_poly.pdbx_seq_one_letter_code
_entity_poly.pdbx_strand_id
1 'polypeptide(L)'
;MFFNTSCTPIEEPVIMRCIPETTDYDRIPLFNKPSDDYEHNRTKYLIDKQLIANTTETIKIKQSKHKISTLKIKRLSIPIDIIVEYDDEYYLARTLDLPLYACGDDIFEAIQNLKDEIESVYYELKEDDKLSNEWQNYKQFLNTIIID
;
A
#
# COMPACT_ATOMS: atom_id res chain seq x y z
N MET A 1 13.05 -54.28 5.51
CA MET A 1 13.00 -53.65 6.84
C MET A 1 12.21 -52.36 6.71
N PHE A 2 11.31 -52.13 7.65
CA PHE A 2 10.26 -51.11 7.64
C PHE A 2 10.69 -49.78 8.30
N PHE A 3 9.93 -48.71 8.02
CA PHE A 3 9.60 -47.51 8.85
C PHE A 3 10.74 -46.50 9.12
N ASN A 4 10.55 -45.18 9.24
CA ASN A 4 9.50 -44.20 8.90
C ASN A 4 10.05 -42.79 9.26
N THR A 5 9.50 -41.74 8.65
CA THR A 5 9.25 -40.36 9.16
C THR A 5 10.37 -39.47 9.71
N SER A 6 10.52 -38.26 9.16
CA SER A 6 9.96 -36.99 9.73
C SER A 6 10.29 -35.82 8.77
N CYS A 7 9.28 -35.08 8.31
CA CYS A 7 8.95 -33.68 8.70
C CYS A 7 10.03 -32.67 8.30
N THR A 8 9.83 -31.54 7.62
CA THR A 8 8.71 -30.76 7.04
C THR A 8 9.37 -29.59 6.28
N PRO A 9 8.64 -28.78 5.49
CA PRO A 9 9.19 -27.88 4.47
C PRO A 9 9.69 -26.55 5.06
N ILE A 10 10.66 -25.91 4.39
CA ILE A 10 10.94 -24.49 4.62
C ILE A 10 10.02 -23.72 3.67
N GLU A 11 8.92 -23.28 4.25
CA GLU A 11 7.92 -22.40 3.65
C GLU A 11 8.56 -21.03 3.38
N GLU A 12 8.54 -20.61 2.12
CA GLU A 12 8.69 -19.21 1.76
C GLU A 12 7.48 -18.44 2.31
N PRO A 13 7.65 -17.19 2.81
CA PRO A 13 6.54 -16.42 3.35
C PRO A 13 5.47 -16.19 2.27
N VAL A 14 4.30 -16.75 2.52
CA VAL A 14 3.06 -16.50 1.77
C VAL A 14 2.73 -15.02 1.89
N ILE A 15 3.01 -14.26 0.83
CA ILE A 15 2.37 -12.97 0.64
C ILE A 15 0.88 -13.27 0.43
N MET A 16 0.08 -13.05 1.47
CA MET A 16 -1.37 -13.20 1.44
C MET A 16 -1.95 -12.13 0.53
N ARG A 17 -1.93 -12.39 -0.78
CA ARG A 17 -2.65 -11.60 -1.76
C ARG A 17 -4.10 -12.06 -1.70
N CYS A 18 -5.00 -11.17 -1.29
CA CYS A 18 -6.43 -11.33 -1.56
C CYS A 18 -6.62 -11.32 -3.09
N ILE A 19 -6.61 -12.50 -3.71
CA ILE A 19 -7.01 -12.71 -5.10
C ILE A 19 -8.33 -13.49 -5.02
N PRO A 20 -9.45 -12.95 -5.53
CA PRO A 20 -10.66 -13.75 -5.67
C PRO A 20 -10.42 -14.85 -6.71
N GLU A 21 -10.79 -16.08 -6.35
CA GLU A 21 -10.76 -17.26 -7.21
C GLU A 21 -11.62 -17.05 -8.46
N THR A 22 -11.02 -17.13 -9.66
CA THR A 22 -11.73 -17.60 -10.86
C THR A 22 -10.76 -18.33 -11.79
N THR A 23 -10.80 -19.67 -11.71
CA THR A 23 -10.81 -20.66 -12.80
C THR A 23 -10.09 -20.34 -14.13
N ASP A 24 -9.02 -21.10 -14.39
CA ASP A 24 -8.83 -21.96 -15.57
C ASP A 24 -9.32 -21.41 -16.93
N TYR A 25 -8.41 -20.80 -17.72
CA TYR A 25 -8.50 -20.72 -19.18
C TYR A 25 -7.11 -20.57 -19.81
N ASP A 26 -6.33 -21.65 -19.79
CA ASP A 26 -5.35 -21.90 -20.84
C ASP A 26 -6.09 -22.23 -22.15
N ARG A 27 -6.30 -21.21 -22.99
CA ARG A 27 -6.54 -21.30 -24.44
C ARG A 27 -6.64 -19.90 -25.02
N ILE A 28 -5.63 -19.46 -25.76
CA ILE A 28 -5.77 -18.33 -26.69
C ILE A 28 -6.12 -18.94 -28.05
N PRO A 29 -7.37 -18.88 -28.55
CA PRO A 29 -7.63 -19.22 -29.94
C PRO A 29 -7.19 -18.05 -30.82
N LEU A 30 -6.51 -18.37 -31.92
CA LEU A 30 -6.15 -17.43 -32.98
C LEU A 30 -7.35 -16.54 -33.35
N PHE A 31 -7.13 -15.23 -33.27
CA PHE A 31 -8.03 -14.19 -33.76
C PHE A 31 -8.39 -14.45 -35.23
N ASN A 32 -9.62 -14.90 -35.48
CA ASN A 32 -10.26 -14.92 -36.78
C ASN A 32 -11.37 -13.86 -36.79
N LYS A 33 -11.16 -12.80 -37.59
CA LYS A 33 -12.07 -11.76 -38.11
C LYS A 33 -12.96 -10.97 -37.13
N PRO A 34 -13.08 -9.63 -37.30
CA PRO A 34 -13.93 -8.81 -36.44
C PRO A 34 -15.41 -9.03 -36.80
N SER A 35 -16.22 -9.44 -35.82
CA SER A 35 -17.67 -9.33 -35.90
C SER A 35 -18.11 -7.92 -35.51
N ASP A 36 -19.25 -7.48 -36.05
CA ASP A 36 -19.82 -6.13 -35.91
C ASP A 36 -20.17 -5.72 -34.46
N ASP A 37 -19.92 -6.59 -33.47
CA ASP A 37 -20.11 -6.32 -32.03
C ASP A 37 -18.96 -5.52 -31.40
N TYR A 38 -17.85 -5.32 -32.12
CA TYR A 38 -16.68 -4.61 -31.60
C TYR A 38 -16.95 -3.11 -31.38
N GLU A 39 -17.83 -2.50 -32.19
CA GLU A 39 -18.17 -1.08 -32.05
C GLU A 39 -19.06 -0.80 -30.83
N HIS A 40 -19.98 -1.71 -30.48
CA HIS A 40 -20.88 -1.54 -29.35
C HIS A 40 -20.11 -1.55 -28.01
N ASN A 41 -19.12 -2.45 -27.89
CA ASN A 41 -18.26 -2.51 -26.72
C ASN A 41 -17.30 -1.31 -26.63
N ARG A 42 -16.70 -0.88 -27.75
CA ARG A 42 -15.81 0.30 -27.76
C ARG A 42 -16.54 1.56 -27.31
N THR A 43 -17.79 1.72 -27.74
CA THR A 43 -18.61 2.87 -27.36
C THR A 43 -18.95 2.85 -25.86
N LYS A 44 -19.27 1.67 -25.30
CA LYS A 44 -19.47 1.50 -23.85
C LYS A 44 -18.22 1.84 -23.03
N TYR A 45 -17.05 1.32 -23.41
CA TYR A 45 -15.78 1.65 -22.73
C TYR A 45 -15.41 3.15 -22.81
N LEU A 46 -15.75 3.82 -23.92
CA LEU A 46 -15.49 5.24 -24.10
C LEU A 46 -16.49 6.11 -23.30
N ILE A 47 -17.75 5.68 -23.22
CA ILE A 47 -18.77 6.30 -22.36
C ILE A 47 -18.38 6.15 -20.89
N ASP A 48 -17.95 4.96 -20.46
CA ASP A 48 -17.48 4.71 -19.10
C ASP A 48 -16.23 5.58 -18.80
N LYS A 49 -15.26 5.68 -19.72
CA LYS A 49 -14.11 6.58 -19.55
C LYS A 49 -14.48 8.07 -19.49
N GLN A 50 -15.45 8.53 -20.29
CA GLN A 50 -15.94 9.90 -20.21
C GLN A 50 -16.75 10.16 -18.94
N LEU A 51 -17.51 9.18 -18.46
CA LEU A 51 -18.17 9.26 -17.15
C LEU A 51 -17.14 9.32 -16.00
N ILE A 52 -16.04 8.56 -16.07
CA ILE A 52 -14.97 8.61 -15.05
C ILE A 52 -14.21 9.95 -15.13
N ALA A 53 -13.99 10.48 -16.34
CA ALA A 53 -13.35 11.78 -16.53
C ALA A 53 -14.24 12.95 -16.05
N ASN A 54 -15.56 12.84 -16.21
CA ASN A 54 -16.51 13.90 -15.86
C ASN A 54 -17.03 13.79 -14.41
N THR A 55 -16.92 12.61 -13.77
CA THR A 55 -17.07 12.42 -12.31
C THR A 55 -15.77 12.76 -11.56
N THR A 56 -15.01 13.73 -12.07
CA THR A 56 -14.07 14.53 -11.26
C THR A 56 -14.79 15.74 -10.66
N GLU A 57 -16.11 15.69 -10.53
CA GLU A 57 -16.85 16.47 -9.54
C GLU A 57 -16.46 15.98 -8.14
N THR A 58 -15.32 16.47 -7.66
CA THR A 58 -14.96 16.61 -6.25
C THR A 58 -15.67 15.61 -5.34
N ILE A 59 -15.24 14.35 -5.35
CA ILE A 59 -15.28 13.60 -4.09
C ILE A 59 -14.46 14.49 -3.16
N LYS A 60 -15.13 15.24 -2.30
CA LYS A 60 -14.49 15.87 -1.15
C LYS A 60 -14.08 14.70 -0.27
N ILE A 61 -13.05 13.98 -0.68
CA ILE A 61 -12.38 13.02 0.16
C ILE A 61 -12.07 13.86 1.40
N LYS A 62 -12.54 13.44 2.57
CA LYS A 62 -12.33 14.13 3.85
C LYS A 62 -10.86 14.00 4.23
N GLN A 63 -9.98 14.49 3.37
CA GLN A 63 -8.54 14.47 3.56
C GLN A 63 -8.21 15.62 4.48
N SER A 64 -7.50 15.31 5.54
CA SER A 64 -6.96 16.28 6.46
C SER A 64 -5.44 16.16 6.46
N LYS A 65 -4.76 17.30 6.40
CA LYS A 65 -3.30 17.37 6.45
C LYS A 65 -2.88 17.54 7.90
N HIS A 66 -1.94 16.73 8.34
CA HIS A 66 -1.39 16.81 9.69
C HIS A 66 0.13 16.78 9.64
N LYS A 67 0.75 17.14 10.77
CA LYS A 67 2.20 17.06 10.96
C LYS A 67 2.49 16.18 12.16
N ILE A 68 3.39 15.23 12.00
CA ILE A 68 3.92 14.42 13.11
C ILE A 68 5.25 15.03 13.54
N SER A 69 5.37 15.46 14.79
CA SER A 69 6.64 15.94 15.38
C SER A 69 7.24 14.97 16.40
N THR A 70 6.45 14.02 16.89
CA THR A 70 6.87 13.01 17.86
C THR A 70 6.35 11.64 17.45
N LEU A 71 7.19 10.63 17.60
CA LEU A 71 6.85 9.22 17.45
C LEU A 71 6.46 8.65 18.83
N LYS A 72 6.47 7.32 18.98
CA LYS A 72 6.11 6.65 20.23
C LYS A 72 7.19 6.86 21.30
N ILE A 73 8.44 6.61 20.94
CA ILE A 73 9.59 6.73 21.84
C ILE A 73 10.51 7.87 21.37
N LYS A 74 10.63 8.06 20.06
CA LYS A 74 11.55 9.03 19.45
C LYS A 74 10.89 10.38 19.17
N ARG A 75 11.74 11.37 18.93
CA ARG A 75 11.33 12.71 18.47
C ARG A 75 11.83 12.95 17.05
N LEU A 76 11.18 13.87 16.35
CA LEU A 76 11.58 14.28 15.01
C LEU A 76 12.16 15.70 15.06
N SER A 77 13.34 15.89 14.45
CA SER A 77 13.96 17.20 14.27
C SER A 77 13.17 18.06 13.27
N ILE A 78 12.57 17.41 12.27
CA ILE A 78 11.71 18.01 11.25
C ILE A 78 10.37 17.26 11.27
N PRO A 79 9.23 17.95 11.41
CA PRO A 79 7.94 17.29 11.35
C PRO A 79 7.67 16.64 10.00
N ILE A 80 7.18 15.41 9.99
CA ILE A 80 6.75 14.71 8.77
C ILE A 80 5.33 15.16 8.41
N ASP A 81 5.13 15.54 7.16
CA ASP A 81 3.81 15.83 6.62
C ASP A 81 3.06 14.54 6.29
N ILE A 82 1.82 14.45 6.79
CA ILE A 82 0.93 13.31 6.56
C ILE A 82 -0.42 13.76 6.02
N ILE A 83 -1.07 12.85 5.31
CA ILE A 83 -2.45 12.99 4.88
C ILE A 83 -3.26 11.89 5.54
N VAL A 84 -4.36 12.28 6.19
CA VAL A 84 -5.35 11.35 6.73
C VAL A 84 -6.61 11.43 5.89
N GLU A 85 -7.02 10.30 5.34
CA GLU A 85 -8.16 10.16 4.45
C GLU A 85 -9.19 9.25 5.13
N TYR A 86 -10.47 9.60 5.06
CA TYR A 86 -11.54 8.70 5.48
C TYR A 86 -12.00 7.86 4.29
N ASP A 87 -11.95 6.55 4.45
CA ASP A 87 -12.38 5.56 3.45
C ASP A 87 -13.49 4.70 4.05
N ASP A 88 -14.73 5.18 3.90
CA ASP A 88 -16.03 4.61 4.30
C ASP A 88 -16.19 4.04 5.71
N GLU A 89 -15.30 3.17 6.17
CA GLU A 89 -15.32 2.49 7.46
C GLU A 89 -14.12 2.82 8.35
N TYR A 90 -12.99 3.28 7.79
CA TYR A 90 -11.76 3.55 8.54
C TYR A 90 -11.03 4.82 8.08
N TYR A 91 -10.07 5.27 8.89
CA TYR A 91 -9.16 6.35 8.54
C TYR A 91 -7.81 5.78 8.09
N LEU A 92 -7.34 6.22 6.94
CA LEU A 92 -6.03 5.90 6.39
C LEU A 92 -5.10 7.10 6.57
N ALA A 93 -4.06 6.96 7.39
CA ALA A 93 -2.99 7.93 7.52
C ALA A 93 -1.80 7.50 6.65
N ARG A 94 -1.25 8.39 5.82
CA ARG A 94 -0.07 8.12 4.99
C ARG A 94 0.93 9.25 5.01
N THR A 95 2.21 8.90 4.92
CA THR A 95 3.30 9.87 4.76
C THR A 95 3.39 10.36 3.31
N LEU A 96 3.96 11.55 3.12
CA LEU A 96 4.25 12.08 1.78
C LEU A 96 5.65 11.73 1.30
N ASP A 97 6.62 11.70 2.21
CA ASP A 97 8.04 11.51 1.89
C ASP A 97 8.48 10.04 1.97
N LEU A 98 7.68 9.20 2.63
CA LEU A 98 7.93 7.77 2.82
C LEU A 98 6.74 6.97 2.26
N PRO A 99 6.95 5.73 1.78
CA PRO A 99 5.88 4.85 1.33
C PRO A 99 5.20 4.14 2.50
N LEU A 100 4.89 4.87 3.58
CA LEU A 100 4.27 4.33 4.79
C LEU A 100 2.83 4.79 4.94
N TYR A 101 2.00 3.87 5.42
CA TYR A 101 0.60 4.12 5.72
C TYR A 101 0.14 3.24 6.87
N ALA A 102 -0.89 3.70 7.58
CA ALA A 102 -1.53 2.94 8.65
C ALA A 102 -3.02 3.28 8.72
N CYS A 103 -3.81 2.35 9.21
CA CYS A 103 -5.26 2.50 9.37
C CYS A 103 -5.65 2.61 10.85
N GLY A 104 -6.82 3.19 11.13
CA GLY A 104 -7.45 3.19 12.45
C GLY A 104 -8.94 3.49 12.34
N ASP A 105 -9.70 3.18 13.40
CA ASP A 105 -11.14 3.42 13.47
C ASP A 105 -11.45 4.92 13.59
N ASP A 106 -10.47 5.70 14.09
CA ASP A 106 -10.50 7.15 14.13
C ASP A 106 -9.18 7.81 13.67
N ILE A 107 -9.21 9.13 13.45
CA ILE A 107 -8.05 9.92 13.00
C ILE A 107 -6.88 9.78 13.98
N PHE A 108 -7.15 9.79 15.28
CA PHE A 108 -6.11 9.72 16.30
C PHE A 108 -5.44 8.35 16.26
N GLU A 109 -6.21 7.27 16.22
CA GLU A 109 -5.71 5.91 16.12
C GLU A 109 -4.89 5.71 14.85
N ALA A 110 -5.39 6.13 13.69
CA ALA A 110 -4.65 6.02 12.42
C ALA A 110 -3.29 6.75 12.50
N ILE A 111 -3.24 7.92 13.13
CA ILE A 111 -1.99 8.67 13.33
C ILE A 111 -1.06 7.95 14.33
N GLN A 112 -1.58 7.37 15.42
CA GLN A 112 -0.75 6.62 16.37
C GLN A 112 -0.17 5.36 15.73
N ASN A 113 -0.97 4.63 14.98
CA ASN A 113 -0.52 3.44 14.24
C ASN A 113 0.54 3.83 13.21
N LEU A 114 0.39 4.97 12.52
CA LEU A 114 1.41 5.46 11.60
C LEU A 114 2.73 5.83 12.31
N LYS A 115 2.67 6.37 13.54
CA LYS A 115 3.88 6.65 14.32
C LYS A 115 4.60 5.37 14.73
N ASP A 116 3.85 4.37 15.17
CA ASP A 116 4.38 3.06 15.53
C ASP A 116 5.02 2.38 14.31
N GLU A 117 4.41 2.50 13.14
CA GLU A 117 4.95 1.99 11.87
C GLU A 117 6.25 2.69 11.48
N ILE A 118 6.29 4.03 11.49
CA ILE A 118 7.51 4.81 11.18
C ILE A 118 8.66 4.38 12.10
N GLU A 119 8.38 4.21 13.39
CA GLU A 119 9.39 3.83 14.36
C GLU A 119 9.84 2.37 14.20
N SER A 120 8.92 1.45 13.88
CA SER A 120 9.24 0.05 13.62
C SER A 120 10.14 -0.08 12.39
N VAL A 121 9.76 0.55 11.28
CA VAL A 121 10.55 0.58 10.04
C VAL A 121 11.92 1.23 10.28
N TYR A 122 12.01 2.26 11.11
CA TYR A 122 13.29 2.85 11.46
C TYR A 122 14.24 1.84 12.14
N TYR A 123 13.75 1.05 13.10
CA TYR A 123 14.58 0.04 13.76
C TYR A 123 14.95 -1.10 12.81
N GLU A 124 14.00 -1.57 11.99
CA GLU A 124 14.26 -2.60 10.98
C GLU A 124 15.34 -2.18 9.99
N LEU A 125 15.21 -0.96 9.44
CA LEU A 125 16.21 -0.42 8.52
C LEU A 125 17.56 -0.20 9.19
N LYS A 126 17.58 0.12 10.49
CA LYS A 126 18.84 0.32 11.23
C LYS A 126 19.64 -0.98 11.37
N GLU A 127 18.95 -2.10 11.57
CA GLU A 127 19.56 -3.43 11.75
C GLU A 127 20.03 -4.07 10.44
N ASP A 128 19.40 -3.75 9.31
CA ASP A 128 19.80 -4.31 8.01
C ASP A 128 20.86 -3.46 7.28
N ASP A 129 21.97 -4.11 6.93
CA ASP A 129 23.08 -3.54 6.15
C ASP A 129 22.99 -3.85 4.65
N LYS A 130 22.07 -4.73 4.23
CA LYS A 130 21.92 -5.17 2.83
C LYS A 130 20.61 -4.71 2.20
N LEU A 131 20.33 -3.43 2.34
CA LEU A 131 19.15 -2.78 1.78
C LEU A 131 19.34 -2.45 0.29
N SER A 132 18.24 -2.46 -0.47
CA SER A 132 18.21 -1.90 -1.83
C SER A 132 18.48 -0.40 -1.81
N ASN A 133 18.85 0.19 -2.95
CA ASN A 133 19.13 1.63 -3.05
C ASN A 133 17.96 2.51 -2.57
N GLU A 134 16.72 2.08 -2.85
CA GLU A 134 15.53 2.82 -2.43
C GLU A 134 15.39 2.82 -0.90
N TRP A 135 15.53 1.65 -0.28
CA TRP A 135 15.47 1.52 1.17
C TRP A 135 16.65 2.19 1.89
N GLN A 136 17.82 2.25 1.25
CA GLN A 136 18.95 3.04 1.76
C GLN A 136 18.63 4.54 1.78
N ASN A 137 17.93 5.06 0.77
CA ASN A 137 17.49 6.46 0.77
C ASN A 137 16.52 6.74 1.92
N TYR A 138 15.55 5.84 2.16
CA TYR A 138 14.64 5.97 3.30
C TYR A 138 15.36 5.85 4.64
N LYS A 139 16.32 4.93 4.78
CA LYS A 139 17.18 4.81 5.97
C LYS A 139 17.95 6.10 6.25
N GLN A 140 18.56 6.69 5.22
CA GLN A 140 19.29 7.97 5.34
C GLN A 140 18.37 9.13 5.71
N PHE A 141 17.19 9.20 5.09
CA PHE A 141 16.17 10.20 5.42
C PHE A 141 15.74 10.08 6.89
N LEU A 142 15.33 8.89 7.33
CA LEU A 142 14.91 8.62 8.70
C LEU A 142 16.02 8.92 9.72
N ASN A 143 17.27 8.53 9.44
CA ASN A 143 18.43 8.85 10.29
C ASN A 143 18.70 10.36 10.42
N THR A 144 18.29 11.16 9.43
CA THR A 144 18.47 12.62 9.46
C THR A 144 17.40 13.32 10.29
N ILE A 145 16.18 12.76 10.29
CA ILE A 145 15.03 13.40 10.95
C ILE A 145 14.73 12.84 12.34
N ILE A 146 15.05 11.58 12.62
CA ILE A 146 14.81 10.96 13.93
C ILE A 146 15.94 11.33 14.90
N ILE A 147 15.57 11.82 16.07
CA ILE A 147 16.48 12.17 17.16
C ILE A 147 16.10 11.42 18.44
N ASP A 148 17.10 11.15 19.28
CA ASP A 148 16.97 10.46 20.57
C ASP A 148 16.27 11.30 21.65
#